data_AF-A0A1H0LLR1-F1
#
_entry.id   AF-A0A1H0LLR1-F1
#
_cell.length_a   1.000
_cell.length_b   1.000
_cell.length_c   1.000
_cell.angle_alpha   90.00
_cell.angle_beta   90.00
_cell.angle_gamma   90.00
#
_symmetry.space_group_name_H-M   'P 1'
#
loop_
_entity.id
_entity.type
_entity.pdbx_description
1 polymer ?
#
loop_
_entity_poly.entity_id
_entity_poly.type
_entity_poly.pdbx_seq_one_letter_code
_entity_poly.pdbx_strand_id
1 'polypeptide(L)'
;MAHTLTVVFGSGKEFEFTLDDSELAAVTEDAAWRWFDREYAELDCQASSPVGKVLVIDKILNVAKFSGENRFAGSADWAQDFARHAGRLLDRDKVRIDVGNAAIGF
;
A
#
# COMPACT_ATOMS: atom_id res chain seq x y z
N MET A 1 -14.41 5.90 12.23
CA MET A 1 -14.56 4.43 12.22
C MET A 1 -13.16 3.80 12.19
N ALA A 2 -13.03 2.48 12.31
CA ALA A 2 -11.73 1.81 12.21
C ALA A 2 -11.66 1.07 10.87
N HIS A 3 -10.60 1.34 10.12
CA HIS A 3 -10.34 0.71 8.83
C HIS A 3 -9.36 -0.44 9.04
N THR A 4 -9.64 -1.59 8.45
CA THR A 4 -8.77 -2.77 8.52
C THR A 4 -8.15 -3.00 7.16
N LEU A 5 -6.82 -3.00 7.10
CA LEU A 5 -6.07 -3.30 5.89
C LEU A 5 -5.20 -4.52 6.14
N THR A 6 -5.39 -5.56 5.34
CA THR A 6 -4.61 -6.79 5.42
C THR A 6 -3.77 -6.95 4.16
N VAL A 7 -2.45 -7.11 4.31
CA VAL A 7 -1.53 -7.42 3.22
C VAL A 7 -1.13 -8.88 3.28
N VAL A 8 -1.34 -9.61 2.20
CA VAL A 8 -1.12 -11.06 2.11
C VAL A 8 -0.06 -11.32 1.06
N PHE A 9 0.99 -12.05 1.45
CA PHE A 9 2.04 -12.48 0.54
C PHE A 9 1.81 -13.92 0.10
N GLY A 10 2.31 -14.27 -1.09
CA GLY A 10 2.19 -15.63 -1.65
C GLY A 10 2.89 -16.72 -0.81
N SER A 11 3.71 -16.34 0.16
CA SER A 11 4.29 -17.23 1.19
C SER A 11 3.28 -17.66 2.27
N GLY A 12 2.08 -17.09 2.29
CA GLY A 12 1.07 -17.28 3.33
C GLY A 12 1.23 -16.36 4.54
N LYS A 13 2.20 -15.43 4.52
CA LYS A 13 2.32 -14.39 5.55
C LYS A 13 1.29 -13.30 5.34
N GLU A 14 0.63 -12.92 6.43
CA GLU A 14 -0.37 -11.87 6.47
C GLU A 14 0.03 -10.80 7.47
N PHE A 15 -0.11 -9.54 7.07
CA PHE A 15 0.14 -8.37 7.90
C PHE A 15 -1.17 -7.58 8.00
N GLU A 16 -1.74 -7.51 9.18
CA GLU A 16 -2.97 -6.76 9.44
C GLU A 16 -2.65 -5.42 10.12
N PHE A 17 -3.27 -4.37 9.60
CA PHE A 17 -3.14 -3.01 10.08
C PHE A 17 -4.53 -2.48 10.41
N THR A 18 -4.69 -2.00 11.64
CA THR A 18 -5.89 -1.25 12.05
C THR A 18 -5.54 0.23 11.99
N LEU A 19 -6.34 0.99 11.25
CA LEU A 19 -6.16 2.41 11.01
C LEU A 19 -7.36 3.16 11.55
N ASP A 20 -7.12 4.15 12.39
CA ASP A 20 -8.19 5.01 12.89
C ASP A 20 -8.51 6.12 11.89
N ASP A 21 -9.77 6.57 11.90
CA ASP A 21 -10.25 7.71 11.11
C ASP A 21 -9.35 8.96 11.25
N SER A 22 -8.86 9.20 12.47
CA SER A 22 -7.98 10.34 12.75
C SER A 22 -6.61 10.22 12.08
N GLU A 23 -6.09 9.00 11.92
CA GLU A 23 -4.82 8.76 11.21
C GLU A 23 -4.99 8.94 9.71
N LEU A 24 -6.11 8.45 9.15
CA LEU A 24 -6.42 8.65 7.73
C LEU A 24 -6.73 10.12 7.43
N ALA A 25 -7.45 10.83 8.30
CA ALA A 25 -7.75 12.24 8.14
C ALA A 25 -6.50 13.13 8.19
N ALA A 26 -5.43 12.69 8.88
CA ALA A 26 -4.15 13.38 8.89
C ALA A 26 -3.41 13.27 7.53
N VAL A 27 -3.73 12.26 6.72
CA VAL A 27 -3.13 12.02 5.41
C VAL A 27 -4.05 12.57 4.31
N THR A 28 -3.53 13.48 3.50
CA THR A 28 -4.27 13.94 2.31
C THR A 28 -4.10 12.95 1.17
N GLU A 29 -5.07 12.92 0.25
CA GLU A 29 -4.99 12.07 -0.95
C GLU A 29 -3.73 12.37 -1.78
N ASP A 30 -3.37 13.65 -1.95
CA ASP A 30 -2.13 14.06 -2.63
C ASP A 30 -0.87 13.57 -1.89
N ALA A 31 -0.83 13.63 -0.56
CA ALA A 31 0.29 13.12 0.21
C ALA A 31 0.45 11.59 0.03
N ALA A 32 -0.66 10.86 0.02
CA ALA A 32 -0.65 9.42 -0.22
C ALA A 32 -0.19 9.06 -1.63
N TRP A 33 -0.67 9.76 -2.66
CA TRP A 33 -0.15 9.60 -4.02
C TRP A 33 1.36 9.84 -4.08
N ARG A 34 1.84 10.94 -3.51
CA ARG A 34 3.28 11.29 -3.49
C ARG A 34 4.13 10.26 -2.75
N TRP A 35 3.62 9.70 -1.65
CA TRP A 35 4.31 8.64 -0.92
C TRP A 35 4.48 7.40 -1.80
N PHE A 36 3.40 6.92 -2.42
CA PHE A 36 3.47 5.79 -3.36
C PHE A 36 4.29 6.09 -4.60
N ASP A 37 4.28 7.32 -5.12
CA ASP A 37 5.17 7.75 -6.21
C ASP A 37 6.64 7.61 -5.83
N ARG A 38 7.01 8.07 -4.62
CA ARG A 38 8.37 7.96 -4.12
C ARG A 38 8.79 6.50 -3.95
N GLU A 39 7.99 5.71 -3.23
CA GLU A 39 8.31 4.29 -3.00
C GLU A 39 8.40 3.53 -4.32
N TYR A 40 7.48 3.79 -5.26
CA TYR A 40 7.51 3.18 -6.58
C TYR A 40 8.77 3.56 -7.36
N ALA A 41 9.19 4.83 -7.30
CA ALA A 41 10.42 5.30 -7.95
C ALA A 41 11.70 4.73 -7.30
N GLU A 42 11.69 4.48 -5.99
CA GLU A 42 12.82 3.86 -5.28
C GLU A 42 12.93 2.35 -5.55
N LEU A 43 11.80 1.68 -5.80
CA LEU A 43 11.75 0.25 -6.12
C LEU A 43 12.15 -0.06 -7.57
N ASP A 44 11.99 0.91 -8.48
CA ASP A 44 12.26 0.76 -9.90
C ASP A 44 13.27 1.81 -10.37
N CYS A 45 14.54 1.59 -10.05
CA CYS A 45 15.63 2.37 -10.62
C CYS A 45 15.60 2.20 -12.16
N GLN A 46 14.89 3.12 -12.84
CA GLN A 46 14.74 3.34 -14.30
C GLN A 46 13.56 2.69 -15.05
N ALA A 47 12.31 2.81 -14.60
CA ALA A 47 11.17 2.76 -15.53
C ALA A 47 10.73 4.17 -15.89
N SER A 48 11.09 4.60 -17.10
CA SER A 48 10.47 5.71 -17.83
C SER A 48 9.02 5.88 -17.41
N SER A 49 8.66 7.08 -16.92
CA SER A 49 7.30 7.43 -16.52
C SER A 49 6.30 6.75 -17.47
N PRO A 50 5.48 5.80 -17.00
CA PRO A 50 4.53 5.16 -17.88
C PRO A 50 3.62 6.27 -18.39
N VAL A 51 3.68 6.53 -19.71
CA VAL A 51 2.74 7.43 -20.36
C VAL A 51 1.39 6.69 -20.31
N GLY A 52 0.60 6.98 -19.29
CA GLY A 52 -0.65 6.28 -19.00
C GLY A 52 -1.08 6.44 -17.54
N LYS A 53 -2.38 6.47 -17.30
CA LYS A 53 -2.96 6.56 -15.96
C LYS A 53 -2.77 5.23 -15.23
N VAL A 54 -1.69 5.09 -14.46
CA VAL A 54 -1.52 3.95 -13.55
C VAL A 54 -2.65 3.99 -12.52
N LEU A 55 -3.39 2.90 -12.39
CA LEU A 55 -4.44 2.82 -11.38
C LEU A 55 -3.80 2.74 -9.99
N VAL A 56 -4.47 3.34 -9.01
CA VAL A 56 -4.01 3.33 -7.62
C VAL A 56 -3.81 1.92 -7.08
N ILE A 57 -4.68 1.00 -7.51
CA ILE A 57 -4.63 -0.43 -7.19
C ILE A 57 -3.34 -1.06 -7.70
N ASP A 58 -3.00 -0.88 -8.99
CA ASP A 58 -1.76 -1.40 -9.57
C ASP A 58 -0.53 -0.86 -8.86
N LYS A 59 -0.56 0.42 -8.48
CA LYS A 59 0.58 1.05 -7.80
C LYS A 59 0.80 0.48 -6.39
N ILE A 60 -0.27 0.36 -5.61
CA ILE A 60 -0.24 -0.24 -4.28
C ILE A 60 0.28 -1.68 -4.35
N LEU A 61 -0.24 -2.47 -5.30
CA LEU A 61 0.19 -3.86 -5.53
C LEU A 61 1.67 -3.95 -5.90
N ASN A 62 2.14 -3.11 -6.82
CA ASN A 62 3.55 -3.11 -7.22
C ASN A 62 4.46 -2.70 -6.07
N VAL A 63 4.15 -1.64 -5.33
CA VAL A 63 4.95 -1.24 -4.16
C VAL A 63 5.00 -2.36 -3.12
N ALA A 64 3.88 -3.01 -2.80
CA ALA A 64 3.87 -4.13 -1.87
C ALA A 64 4.72 -5.32 -2.38
N LYS A 65 4.57 -5.66 -3.66
CA LYS A 65 5.28 -6.75 -4.32
C LYS A 65 6.78 -6.54 -4.35
N PHE A 66 7.24 -5.37 -4.77
CA PHE A 66 8.66 -5.08 -4.96
C PHE A 66 9.37 -4.74 -3.64
N SER A 67 8.68 -4.14 -2.66
CA SER A 67 9.22 -3.99 -1.31
C SER A 67 9.43 -5.34 -0.62
N GLY A 68 8.57 -6.31 -0.94
CA GLY A 68 8.67 -7.68 -0.46
C GLY A 68 8.30 -7.86 1.02
N GLU A 69 8.04 -9.11 1.40
CA GLU A 69 7.61 -9.46 2.76
C GLU A 69 8.61 -9.09 3.86
N ASN A 70 9.92 -9.09 3.53
CA ASN A 70 10.97 -8.78 4.50
C ASN A 70 10.92 -7.32 4.95
N ARG A 71 10.51 -6.40 4.08
CA ARG A 71 10.38 -4.98 4.45
C ARG A 71 9.17 -4.76 5.35
N PHE A 72 8.06 -5.44 5.09
CA PHE A 72 6.89 -5.46 5.98
C PHE A 72 7.22 -6.06 7.36
N ALA A 73 8.01 -7.14 7.40
CA ALA A 73 8.40 -7.77 8.65
C ALA A 73 9.51 -7.02 9.42
N GLY A 74 10.45 -6.40 8.70
CA GLY A 74 11.64 -5.78 9.27
C GLY A 74 11.52 -4.28 9.55
N SER A 75 10.51 -3.60 9.03
CA SER A 75 10.32 -2.16 9.17
C SER A 75 8.86 -1.82 9.47
N ALA A 76 8.50 -1.91 10.75
CA ALA A 76 7.14 -1.66 11.23
C ALA A 76 6.64 -0.24 10.87
N ASP A 77 7.48 0.79 11.01
CA ASP A 77 7.11 2.17 10.65
C ASP A 77 6.76 2.29 9.16
N TRP A 78 7.58 1.71 8.29
CA TRP A 78 7.33 1.71 6.85
C TRP A 78 6.05 0.95 6.48
N ALA A 79 5.80 -0.19 7.14
CA ALA A 79 4.61 -0.99 6.92
C ALA A 79 3.33 -0.25 7.38
N GLN A 80 3.42 0.47 8.51
CA GLN A 80 2.34 1.31 9.01
C GLN A 80 2.06 2.49 8.06
N ASP A 81 3.10 3.16 7.55
CA ASP A 81 2.95 4.21 6.55
C ASP A 81 2.34 3.68 5.26
N PHE A 82 2.77 2.52 4.77
CA PHE A 82 2.16 1.86 3.63
C PHE A 82 0.65 1.68 3.84
N ALA A 83 0.25 1.14 4.99
CA ALA A 83 -1.15 0.89 5.31
C ALA A 83 -1.96 2.19 5.40
N ARG A 84 -1.45 3.24 6.07
CA ARG A 84 -2.11 4.54 6.19
C ARG A 84 -2.37 5.19 4.83
N HIS A 85 -1.34 5.26 3.99
CA HIS A 85 -1.48 5.87 2.67
C HIS A 85 -2.36 5.02 1.75
N ALA A 86 -2.26 3.68 1.81
CA ALA A 86 -3.12 2.79 1.02
C ALA A 86 -4.60 2.89 1.45
N GLY A 87 -4.85 2.85 2.76
CA GLY A 87 -6.19 3.02 3.33
C GLY A 87 -6.81 4.35 2.92
N ARG A 88 -6.01 5.44 2.91
CA ARG A 88 -6.47 6.76 2.49
C ARG A 88 -6.87 6.83 1.01
N LEU A 89 -6.10 6.15 0.14
CA LEU A 89 -6.33 6.13 -1.30
C LEU A 89 -7.48 5.22 -1.71
N LEU A 90 -7.69 4.12 -0.98
CA LEU A 90 -8.74 3.16 -1.26
C LEU A 90 -10.07 3.56 -0.61
N ASP A 91 -10.03 4.27 0.51
CA ASP A 91 -11.19 4.84 1.22
C ASP A 91 -12.28 3.79 1.51
N ARG A 92 -11.86 2.62 2.01
CA ARG A 92 -12.73 1.49 2.39
C ARG A 92 -12.54 1.09 3.84
N ASP A 93 -13.60 0.62 4.49
CA ASP A 93 -13.54 0.08 5.86
C ASP A 93 -12.69 -1.18 5.96
N LYS A 94 -12.73 -2.05 4.94
CA LYS A 94 -11.96 -3.28 4.88
C LYS A 94 -11.28 -3.39 3.54
N VAL A 95 -9.99 -3.72 3.57
CA VAL A 95 -9.17 -3.90 2.38
C VAL A 95 -8.29 -5.12 2.56
N ARG A 96 -8.28 -6.01 1.59
CA ARG A 96 -7.34 -7.14 1.52
C ARG A 96 -6.48 -7.01 0.27
N ILE A 97 -5.19 -6.73 0.45
CA ILE A 97 -4.19 -6.63 -0.61
C ILE A 97 -3.51 -7.99 -0.73
N ASP A 98 -3.90 -8.76 -1.74
CA ASP A 98 -3.29 -10.04 -2.06
C ASP A 98 -2.16 -9.84 -3.08
N VAL A 99 -0.93 -9.77 -2.56
CA VAL A 99 0.29 -9.62 -3.35
C VAL A 99 0.58 -10.89 -4.14
N GLY A 100 0.22 -12.07 -3.62
CA GLY A 100 0.43 -13.35 -4.28
C GLY A 100 -0.42 -13.51 -5.54
N ASN A 101 -1.69 -13.08 -5.47
CA ASN A 101 -2.64 -13.12 -6.57
C ASN A 101 -2.72 -11.81 -7.37
N ALA A 102 -1.93 -10.79 -7.00
CA ALA A 102 -1.97 -9.45 -7.58
C ALA A 102 -3.39 -8.87 -7.62
N ALA A 103 -4.12 -8.95 -6.51
CA ALA A 103 -5.51 -8.54 -6.40
C ALA A 103 -5.77 -7.74 -5.12
N ILE A 104 -6.73 -6.82 -5.17
CA ILE A 104 -7.24 -6.12 -3.98
C ILE A 104 -8.73 -6.44 -3.82
N GLY A 105 -9.10 -6.95 -2.65
CA GLY A 105 -10.49 -7.14 -2.22
C GLY A 105 -10.94 -6.05 -1.23
N PHE A 106 -12.24 -5.80 -1.18
CA PHE A 106 -12.89 -4.86 -0.28
C PHE A 106 -14.02 -5.54 0.50
#